data_AF-A0A645I8R2-F1
#
_entry.id   AF-A0A645I8R2-F1
#
_cell.length_a   1.000
_cell.length_b   1.000
_cell.length_c   1.000
_cell.angle_alpha   90.00
_cell.angle_beta   90.00
_cell.angle_gamma   90.00
#
_symmetry.space_group_name_H-M   'P 1'
#
loop_
_entity.id
_entity.type
_entity.pdbx_description
1 polymer ?
#
loop_
_entity_poly.entity_id
_entity_poly.type
_entity_poly.pdbx_seq_one_letter_code
_entity_poly.pdbx_strand_id
1 'polypeptide(L)'
;MIGDAEKEVRKFLKRAKRAFLKTAGRDLRYIMITSDKKADSDEEVRVHHHIIMDRMDYEVIRKLWTYGDTDYRVLKNQKDYTRLAFYLVKNARQQPDKKKWSSSRNLKKPVEMIRRVRRKGEIKVPKGCHLVERHTYELDRTGKSEYVRYIDEREDGADQITEEGGRGPWQ
;
A
#
# COMPACT_ATOMS: atom_id res chain seq x y z
N MET A 1 -24.63 11.61 3.40
CA MET A 1 -23.81 11.60 2.16
C MET A 1 -22.40 11.08 2.49
N ILE A 2 -21.57 10.71 1.51
CA ILE A 2 -20.22 10.11 1.75
C ILE A 2 -19.31 11.00 2.61
N GLY A 3 -19.43 12.33 2.47
CA GLY A 3 -18.69 13.28 3.30
C GLY A 3 -19.00 13.16 4.79
N ASP A 4 -20.21 12.73 5.15
CA ASP A 4 -20.60 12.48 6.54
C ASP A 4 -19.99 11.17 7.03
N ALA A 5 -20.00 10.12 6.21
CA ALA A 5 -19.33 8.85 6.53
C ALA A 5 -17.83 9.04 6.75
N GLU A 6 -17.16 9.84 5.90
CA GLU A 6 -15.75 10.17 6.10
C GLU A 6 -15.49 10.97 7.38
N LYS A 7 -16.41 11.84 7.80
CA LYS A 7 -16.29 12.56 9.08
C LYS A 7 -16.39 11.58 10.24
N GLU A 8 -17.32 10.62 10.19
CA GLU A 8 -17.49 9.63 11.25
C GLU A 8 -16.30 8.69 11.38
N VAL A 9 -15.75 8.17 10.27
CA VAL A 9 -14.53 7.36 10.34
C VAL A 9 -13.32 8.16 10.84
N ARG A 10 -13.21 9.47 10.54
CA ARG A 10 -12.17 10.33 11.11
C ARG A 10 -12.30 10.48 12.62
N LYS A 11 -13.53 10.60 13.15
CA LYS A 11 -13.78 10.61 14.60
C LYS A 11 -13.41 9.26 15.24
N PHE A 12 -13.76 8.15 14.58
CA PHE A 12 -13.32 6.82 14.99
C PHE A 12 -11.80 6.71 15.05
N LEU A 13 -11.08 7.07 13.98
CA LEU A 13 -9.62 7.02 13.93
C LEU A 13 -8.98 7.90 15.01
N LYS A 14 -9.56 9.07 15.33
CA LYS A 14 -9.09 9.92 16.43
C LYS A 14 -9.23 9.24 17.79
N ARG A 15 -10.35 8.55 18.04
CA ARG A 15 -10.57 7.77 19.27
C ARG A 15 -9.64 6.57 19.34
N ALA A 16 -9.50 5.82 18.24
CA ALA A 16 -8.62 4.66 18.13
C ALA A 16 -7.15 5.03 18.38
N LYS A 17 -6.66 6.14 17.79
CA LYS A 17 -5.30 6.66 18.06
C LYS A 17 -5.06 6.90 19.55
N ARG A 18 -6.01 7.55 20.23
CA ARG A 18 -5.90 7.84 21.67
C ARG A 18 -5.91 6.57 22.51
N ALA A 19 -6.78 5.62 22.19
CA ALA A 19 -6.85 4.34 22.89
C ALA A 19 -5.56 3.54 22.70
N PHE A 20 -5.07 3.46 21.46
CA PHE A 20 -3.84 2.76 21.12
C PHE A 20 -2.61 3.38 21.79
N LEU A 21 -2.50 4.71 21.79
CA LEU A 21 -1.37 5.40 22.42
C LEU A 21 -1.27 5.07 23.92
N LYS A 22 -2.42 4.98 24.62
CA LYS A 22 -2.46 4.65 26.04
C LYS A 22 -1.97 3.23 26.36
N THR A 23 -2.25 2.27 25.47
CA THR A 23 -1.93 0.86 25.72
C THR A 23 -0.59 0.45 25.12
N ALA A 24 -0.26 0.94 23.93
CA ALA A 24 0.94 0.55 23.19
C ALA A 24 2.11 1.55 23.31
N GLY A 25 1.90 2.73 23.91
CA GLY A 25 2.94 3.74 24.11
C GLY A 25 3.48 4.37 22.82
N ARG A 26 2.82 4.15 21.67
CA ARG A 26 3.23 4.70 20.36
C ARG A 26 2.03 5.09 19.50
N ASP A 27 2.29 5.88 18.46
CA ASP A 27 1.27 6.29 17.51
C ASP A 27 0.74 5.13 16.65
N LEU A 28 -0.59 5.10 16.50
CA LEU A 28 -1.29 4.13 15.64
C LEU A 28 -0.96 4.36 14.16
N ARG A 29 -0.46 3.31 13.50
CA ARG A 29 -0.31 3.27 12.05
C ARG A 29 -1.60 2.80 11.41
N TYR A 30 -2.03 3.48 10.34
CA TYR A 30 -3.16 3.01 9.54
C TYR A 30 -3.15 3.52 8.09
N ILE A 31 -3.88 2.81 7.24
CA ILE A 31 -4.36 3.21 5.92
C ILE A 31 -5.87 3.02 5.92
N MET A 32 -6.63 4.05 5.53
CA MET A 32 -8.09 4.05 5.47
C MET A 32 -8.57 4.37 4.06
N ILE A 33 -9.52 3.57 3.57
CA ILE A 33 -10.21 3.73 2.30
C ILE A 33 -11.71 3.75 2.57
N THR A 34 -12.43 4.68 1.95
CA THR A 34 -13.90 4.70 1.94
C THR A 34 -14.39 4.20 0.59
N SER A 35 -15.33 3.27 0.60
CA SER A 35 -15.94 2.68 -0.59
C SER A 35 -17.46 2.75 -0.53
N ASP A 36 -18.07 2.92 -1.68
CA ASP A 36 -19.51 2.82 -1.95
C ASP A 36 -19.79 1.95 -3.19
N LYS A 37 -18.82 1.11 -3.60
CA LYS A 37 -18.90 0.25 -4.80
C LYS A 37 -18.47 -1.18 -4.51
N LYS A 38 -18.95 -2.15 -5.29
CA LYS A 38 -18.37 -3.50 -5.32
C LYS A 38 -17.03 -3.50 -6.05
N ALA A 39 -16.13 -4.41 -5.65
CA ALA A 39 -14.82 -4.55 -6.27
C ALA A 39 -14.88 -4.91 -7.76
N ASP A 40 -15.91 -5.67 -8.15
CA ASP A 40 -16.00 -6.33 -9.46
C ASP A 40 -17.22 -5.89 -10.28
N SER A 41 -17.97 -4.90 -9.81
CA SER A 41 -19.06 -4.28 -10.58
C SER A 41 -19.16 -2.80 -10.25
N ASP A 42 -19.74 -2.00 -11.16
CA ASP A 42 -20.02 -0.59 -10.91
C ASP A 42 -21.30 -0.38 -10.07
N GLU A 43 -21.78 -1.45 -9.42
CA GLU A 43 -22.94 -1.40 -8.53
C GLU A 43 -22.60 -0.62 -7.26
N GLU A 44 -23.42 0.38 -6.97
CA GLU A 44 -23.36 1.10 -5.72
C GLU A 44 -23.82 0.19 -4.57
N VAL A 45 -23.04 0.19 -3.48
CA VAL A 45 -23.36 -0.50 -2.24
C VAL A 45 -23.31 0.45 -1.07
N ARG A 46 -23.76 -0.05 0.10
CA ARG A 46 -23.68 0.70 1.36
C ARG A 46 -22.24 1.17 1.59
N VAL A 47 -22.11 2.43 2.00
CA VAL A 47 -20.81 3.02 2.34
C VAL A 47 -20.14 2.18 3.42
N HIS A 48 -18.91 1.76 3.15
CA HIS A 48 -18.10 0.99 4.08
C HIS A 48 -16.66 1.49 4.06
N HIS A 49 -15.94 1.24 5.15
CA HIS A 49 -14.55 1.67 5.31
C HIS A 49 -13.65 0.45 5.43
N HIS A 50 -12.60 0.40 4.61
CA HIS A 50 -11.50 -0.53 4.81
C HIS A 50 -10.39 0.17 5.57
N ILE A 51 -9.94 -0.44 6.67
CA ILE A 51 -8.88 0.11 7.51
C ILE A 51 -7.85 -0.98 7.73
N ILE A 52 -6.64 -0.77 7.23
CA ILE A 52 -5.46 -1.53 7.62
C ILE A 52 -4.81 -0.75 8.76
N MET A 53 -4.61 -1.37 9.92
CA MET A 53 -4.04 -0.69 11.09
C MET A 53 -3.22 -1.64 11.95
N ASP A 54 -2.44 -1.08 12.87
CA ASP A 54 -1.84 -1.87 13.95
C ASP A 54 -2.92 -2.67 14.69
N ARG A 55 -2.55 -3.87 15.14
CA ARG A 55 -3.46 -4.76 15.87
C ARG A 55 -3.99 -4.08 17.12
N MET A 56 -5.31 -4.08 17.25
CA MET A 56 -6.07 -3.63 18.40
C MET A 56 -7.15 -4.67 18.67
N ASP A 57 -7.53 -4.81 19.94
CA ASP A 57 -8.57 -5.76 20.34
C ASP A 57 -9.91 -5.41 19.68
N TYR A 58 -10.61 -6.44 19.22
CA TYR A 58 -11.85 -6.29 18.47
C TYR A 58 -12.93 -5.58 19.29
N GLU A 59 -13.00 -5.88 20.59
CA GLU A 59 -13.92 -5.31 21.56
C GLU A 59 -13.71 -3.81 21.71
N VAL A 60 -12.45 -3.36 21.69
CA VAL A 60 -12.09 -1.93 21.70
C VAL A 60 -12.57 -1.28 20.41
N ILE A 61 -12.32 -1.90 19.25
CA ILE A 61 -12.77 -1.38 17.96
C ILE A 61 -14.30 -1.25 17.94
N ARG A 62 -15.03 -2.29 18.34
CA ARG A 62 -16.51 -2.29 18.40
C ARG A 62 -17.06 -1.24 19.37
N LYS A 63 -16.41 -1.01 20.50
CA LYS A 63 -16.78 0.06 21.43
C LYS A 63 -16.58 1.46 20.82
N LEU A 64 -15.54 1.63 20.00
CA LEU A 64 -15.21 2.91 19.38
C LEU A 64 -16.00 3.18 18.09
N TRP A 65 -16.40 2.15 17.37
CA TRP A 65 -17.16 2.22 16.13
C TRP A 65 -18.63 1.84 16.36
N THR A 66 -19.48 2.85 16.43
CA THR A 66 -20.89 2.71 16.82
C THR A 66 -21.84 2.61 15.63
N TYR A 67 -21.33 2.37 14.42
CA TYR A 67 -22.13 2.39 13.18
C TYR A 67 -22.08 1.04 12.46
N GLY A 68 -23.23 0.39 12.27
CA GLY A 68 -23.30 -0.87 11.53
C GLY A 68 -22.36 -1.96 12.06
N ASP A 69 -21.96 -2.86 11.16
CA ASP A 69 -21.12 -4.01 11.49
C ASP A 69 -19.64 -3.77 11.23
N THR A 70 -18.81 -4.65 11.81
CA THR A 70 -17.36 -4.59 11.68
C THR A 70 -16.83 -5.98 11.40
N ASP A 71 -16.33 -6.20 10.18
CA ASP A 71 -15.49 -7.36 9.85
C ASP A 71 -14.06 -7.08 10.30
N TYR A 72 -13.49 -8.00 11.07
CA TYR A 72 -12.15 -7.89 11.61
C TYR A 72 -11.35 -9.13 11.23
N ARG A 73 -10.20 -8.91 10.58
CA ARG A 73 -9.31 -9.98 10.15
C ARG A 73 -7.88 -9.60 10.45
N VAL A 74 -7.16 -10.52 11.08
CA VAL A 74 -5.71 -10.42 11.23
C VAL A 74 -5.08 -10.79 9.89
N LEU A 75 -4.23 -9.90 9.35
CA LEU A 75 -3.48 -10.19 8.13
C LEU A 75 -2.49 -11.34 8.39
N LYS A 76 -2.47 -12.31 7.47
CA LYS A 76 -1.51 -13.42 7.52
C LYS A 76 -0.11 -12.90 7.32
N ASN A 77 0.90 -13.49 7.96
CA ASN A 77 2.30 -13.11 7.74
C ASN A 77 2.76 -13.50 6.31
N GLN A 78 2.56 -12.59 5.36
CA GLN A 78 2.97 -12.75 3.96
C GLN A 78 3.88 -11.60 3.55
N LYS A 79 4.83 -11.88 2.64
CA LYS A 79 5.81 -10.88 2.16
C LYS A 79 5.18 -9.81 1.26
N ASP A 80 4.20 -10.21 0.46
CA ASP A 80 3.58 -9.32 -0.52
C ASP A 80 2.08 -9.16 -0.27
N TYR A 81 1.62 -7.91 -0.19
CA TYR A 81 0.20 -7.54 -0.07
C TYR A 81 -0.31 -6.80 -1.29
N THR A 82 0.41 -6.82 -2.41
CA THR A 82 0.06 -6.12 -3.65
C THR A 82 -1.38 -6.41 -4.09
N ARG A 83 -1.80 -7.68 -4.05
CA ARG A 83 -3.18 -8.08 -4.38
C ARG A 83 -4.24 -7.44 -3.46
N LEU A 84 -3.97 -7.37 -2.15
CA LEU A 84 -4.86 -6.71 -1.20
C LEU A 84 -4.90 -5.20 -1.45
N ALA A 85 -3.74 -4.57 -1.68
CA ALA A 85 -3.66 -3.15 -2.00
C ALA A 85 -4.46 -2.81 -3.27
N PHE A 86 -4.29 -3.59 -4.34
CA PHE A 86 -5.08 -3.43 -5.56
C PHE A 86 -6.58 -3.59 -5.32
N TYR A 87 -6.98 -4.62 -4.57
CA TYR A 87 -8.38 -4.82 -4.21
C TYR A 87 -8.96 -3.59 -3.50
N LEU A 88 -8.28 -3.08 -2.46
CA LEU A 88 -8.76 -1.92 -1.70
C LEU A 88 -8.86 -0.65 -2.55
N VAL A 89 -7.87 -0.40 -3.42
CA VAL A 89 -7.85 0.78 -4.30
C VAL A 89 -8.91 0.67 -5.40
N LYS A 90 -9.22 -0.53 -5.89
CA LYS A 90 -10.29 -0.77 -6.88
C LYS A 90 -11.67 -0.52 -6.29
N ASN A 91 -11.88 -0.87 -5.02
CA ASN A 91 -13.13 -0.58 -4.29
C ASN A 91 -13.31 0.90 -3.96
N ALA A 92 -12.24 1.70 -3.94
CA ALA A 92 -12.35 3.12 -3.62
C ALA A 92 -13.11 3.89 -4.71
N ARG A 93 -13.94 4.85 -4.31
CA ARG A 93 -14.66 5.69 -5.26
C ARG A 93 -13.68 6.44 -6.16
N GLN A 94 -13.93 6.40 -7.46
CA GLN A 94 -13.10 7.06 -8.47
C GLN A 94 -13.48 8.54 -8.57
N GLN A 95 -12.97 9.38 -7.67
CA GLN A 95 -12.99 10.83 -7.86
C GLN A 95 -11.75 11.24 -8.65
N PRO A 96 -11.90 11.95 -9.79
CA PRO A 96 -10.76 12.52 -10.51
C PRO A 96 -9.85 13.31 -9.57
N ASP A 97 -8.54 13.13 -9.74
CA ASP A 97 -7.48 13.91 -9.09
C ASP A 97 -7.45 13.87 -7.55
N LYS A 98 -8.17 12.94 -6.92
CA LYS A 98 -8.12 12.74 -5.46
C LYS A 98 -7.50 11.41 -5.10
N LYS A 99 -6.72 11.42 -4.01
CA LYS A 99 -6.21 10.19 -3.40
C LYS A 99 -7.39 9.32 -2.95
N LYS A 100 -7.32 8.05 -3.33
CA LYS A 100 -8.30 7.00 -3.00
C LYS A 100 -8.18 6.50 -1.55
N TRP A 101 -7.16 6.94 -0.82
CA TRP A 101 -6.88 6.53 0.56
C TRP A 101 -6.36 7.70 1.41
N SER A 102 -6.42 7.52 2.73
CA SER A 102 -5.77 8.37 3.72
C SER A 102 -4.92 7.50 4.65
N SER A 103 -3.90 8.07 5.30
CA SER A 103 -3.01 7.31 6.17
C SER A 103 -2.55 8.09 7.39
N SER A 104 -1.98 7.39 8.37
CA SER A 104 -1.22 8.02 9.44
C SER A 104 0.07 8.65 8.90
N ARG A 105 0.62 9.64 9.64
CA ARG A 105 1.84 10.35 9.26
C ARG A 105 3.12 9.57 9.57
N ASN A 106 3.03 8.57 10.44
CA ASN A 106 4.16 7.76 10.93
C ASN A 106 4.39 6.45 10.13
N LEU A 107 3.85 6.35 8.91
CA LEU A 107 4.18 5.24 8.02
C LEU A 107 5.59 5.43 7.43
N LYS A 108 6.43 4.39 7.51
CA LYS A 108 7.70 4.36 6.78
C LYS A 108 7.39 4.29 5.29
N LYS A 109 7.79 5.31 4.54
CA LYS A 109 7.69 5.27 3.08
C LYS A 109 8.75 4.30 2.53
N PRO A 110 8.42 3.50 1.50
CA PRO A 110 9.44 2.72 0.81
C PRO A 110 10.44 3.67 0.15
N VAL A 111 11.72 3.27 0.11
CA VAL A 111 12.73 3.95 -0.69
C VAL A 111 12.60 3.43 -2.11
N GLU A 112 12.32 4.32 -3.06
CA GLU A 112 12.15 3.97 -4.46
C GLU A 112 13.47 4.20 -5.22
N MET A 113 13.99 3.15 -5.86
CA MET A 113 15.16 3.24 -6.73
C MET A 113 14.73 3.01 -8.18
N ILE A 114 14.95 4.01 -9.03
CA ILE A 114 14.67 3.91 -10.47
C ILE A 114 16.00 3.95 -11.21
N ARG A 115 16.33 2.87 -11.92
CA ARG A 115 17.53 2.80 -12.75
C ARG A 115 17.17 2.46 -14.19
N ARG A 116 17.59 3.28 -15.13
CA ARG A 116 17.54 2.93 -16.56
C ARG A 116 18.70 2.01 -16.89
N VAL A 117 18.40 0.80 -17.36
CA VAL A 117 19.41 -0.17 -17.79
C VAL A 117 19.55 -0.09 -19.31
N ARG A 118 20.75 0.22 -19.81
CA ARG A 118 21.09 0.19 -21.24
C ARG A 118 21.97 -1.03 -21.51
N ARG A 119 21.34 -2.18 -21.73
CA ARG A 119 22.00 -3.46 -21.99
C ARG A 119 21.25 -4.22 -23.08
N LYS A 120 21.97 -5.02 -23.87
CA LYS A 120 21.36 -6.04 -24.73
C LYS A 120 20.95 -7.26 -23.90
N GLY A 121 19.70 -7.69 -24.03
CA GLY A 121 19.13 -8.84 -23.34
C GLY A 121 18.36 -8.49 -22.07
N GLU A 122 17.87 -9.52 -21.40
CA GLU A 122 16.92 -9.44 -20.29
C GLU A 122 17.48 -8.71 -19.06
N ILE A 123 16.64 -7.89 -18.41
CA ILE A 123 16.93 -7.28 -17.11
C ILE A 123 16.83 -8.37 -16.05
N LYS A 124 17.99 -8.83 -15.56
CA LYS A 124 18.07 -9.72 -14.39
C LYS A 124 17.52 -9.03 -13.15
N VAL A 125 17.09 -9.79 -12.14
CA VAL A 125 16.70 -9.34 -10.78
C VAL A 125 17.88 -9.61 -9.83
N PRO A 126 18.25 -8.71 -8.88
CA PRO A 126 19.45 -8.95 -8.09
C PRO A 126 19.22 -10.15 -7.19
N LYS A 127 20.30 -10.87 -6.87
CA LYS A 127 20.20 -12.03 -5.98
C LYS A 127 19.66 -11.59 -4.62
N GLY A 128 18.64 -12.30 -4.13
CA GLY A 128 17.98 -12.01 -2.85
C GLY A 128 16.82 -11.03 -2.94
N CYS A 129 16.58 -10.40 -4.09
CA CYS A 129 15.42 -9.54 -4.30
C CYS A 129 14.18 -10.33 -4.72
N HIS A 130 13.01 -9.82 -4.33
CA HIS A 130 11.73 -10.40 -4.72
C HIS A 130 11.18 -9.69 -5.95
N LEU A 131 11.09 -10.40 -7.08
CA LEU A 131 10.46 -9.87 -8.30
C LEU A 131 8.97 -9.63 -8.05
N VAL A 132 8.52 -8.40 -8.24
CA VAL A 132 7.10 -8.01 -8.10
C VAL A 132 6.42 -7.96 -9.46
N GLU A 133 7.10 -7.42 -10.48
CA GLU A 133 6.49 -7.16 -11.77
C GLU A 133 7.54 -7.18 -12.87
N ARG A 134 7.16 -7.75 -14.02
CA ARG A 134 7.95 -7.69 -15.24
C ARG A 134 7.05 -7.47 -16.45
N HIS A 135 7.41 -6.50 -17.27
CA HIS A 135 6.76 -6.24 -18.56
C HIS A 135 7.81 -6.21 -19.66
N THR A 136 7.47 -6.81 -20.80
CA THR A 136 8.25 -6.70 -22.04
C THR A 136 7.40 -5.95 -23.05
N TYR A 137 7.97 -4.89 -23.62
CA TYR A 137 7.36 -4.08 -24.64
C TYR A 137 8.14 -4.27 -25.94
N GLU A 138 7.45 -4.63 -27.01
CA GLU A 138 8.00 -4.60 -28.35
C GLU A 138 7.73 -3.21 -28.93
N LEU A 139 8.79 -2.48 -29.25
CA LEU A 139 8.72 -1.13 -29.79
C LEU A 139 9.22 -1.15 -31.23
N ASP A 140 8.38 -0.68 -32.16
CA ASP A 140 8.62 -0.73 -33.61
C ASP A 140 9.98 -0.17 -34.05
N ARG A 141 10.52 0.82 -33.32
CA ARG A 141 11.74 1.55 -33.69
C ARG A 141 12.97 1.22 -32.85
N THR A 142 12.79 0.72 -31.63
CA THR A 142 13.89 0.54 -30.66
C THR A 142 14.10 -0.92 -30.26
N GLY A 143 13.27 -1.83 -30.78
CA GLY A 143 13.30 -3.24 -30.46
C GLY A 143 12.61 -3.52 -29.13
N LYS A 144 13.14 -4.48 -28.35
CA LYS A 144 12.54 -4.90 -27.08
C LYS A 144 12.97 -3.98 -25.94
N SER A 145 12.01 -3.50 -25.16
CA SER A 145 12.22 -2.78 -23.91
C SER A 145 11.62 -3.59 -22.75
N GLU A 146 12.32 -3.65 -21.64
CA GLU A 146 11.87 -4.37 -20.44
C GLU A 146 11.71 -3.42 -19.25
N TYR A 147 10.69 -3.68 -18.46
CA TYR A 147 10.48 -3.07 -17.15
C TYR A 147 10.46 -4.18 -16.10
N VAL A 148 11.22 -3.97 -15.03
CA VAL A 148 11.29 -4.89 -13.89
C VAL A 148 11.17 -4.08 -12.61
N ARG A 149 10.25 -4.49 -11.73
CA ARG A 149 10.09 -3.97 -10.37
C ARG A 149 10.32 -5.09 -9.37
N TYR A 150 11.16 -4.84 -8.38
CA TYR A 150 11.46 -5.80 -7.33
C TYR A 150 11.54 -5.11 -5.97
N ILE A 151 11.41 -5.90 -4.91
CA ILE A 151 11.63 -5.47 -3.52
C ILE A 151 13.00 -5.96 -3.10
N ASP A 152 13.82 -5.03 -2.61
CA ASP A 152 15.06 -5.32 -1.90
C ASP A 152 14.81 -5.21 -0.39
N GLU A 153 14.88 -6.34 0.32
CA GLU A 153 14.64 -6.40 1.77
C GLU A 153 15.92 -6.08 2.57
N ARG A 154 17.07 -5.90 1.91
CA ARG A 154 18.34 -5.67 2.59
C ARG A 154 18.48 -4.20 3.01
N GLU A 155 18.97 -3.95 4.22
CA GLU A 155 19.08 -2.60 4.79
C GLU A 155 20.09 -1.71 4.04
N ASP A 156 21.10 -2.33 3.41
CA ASP A 156 22.17 -1.71 2.62
C ASP A 156 21.76 -1.34 1.19
N GLY A 157 20.56 -1.74 0.73
CA GLY A 157 20.07 -1.40 -0.62
C GLY A 157 19.93 0.12 -0.84
N ALA A 158 19.81 0.89 0.24
CA ALA A 158 19.83 2.35 0.24
C ALA A 158 21.26 2.95 0.32
N ASP A 159 22.25 2.20 0.81
CA ASP A 159 23.64 2.67 1.01
C ASP A 159 24.58 2.31 -0.14
N GLN A 160 24.15 1.49 -1.10
CA GLN A 160 24.88 1.18 -2.36
C GLN A 160 24.86 2.34 -3.37
N ILE A 161 24.65 3.57 -2.90
CA ILE A 161 24.66 4.80 -3.69
C ILE A 161 26.12 5.18 -3.97
N THR A 162 26.57 4.96 -5.20
CA THR A 162 27.65 5.77 -5.77
C THR A 162 27.12 6.46 -7.02
N GLU A 163 27.11 7.79 -7.01
CA GLU A 163 26.66 8.66 -8.10
C GLU A 163 27.50 8.56 -9.38
N GLU A 164 28.61 7.82 -9.38
CA GLU A 164 29.47 7.72 -10.55
C GLU A 164 29.80 6.27 -10.87
N GLY A 165 29.32 5.78 -12.02
CA GLY A 165 29.95 4.69 -12.79
C GLY A 165 30.28 3.39 -12.06
N GLY A 166 29.78 3.22 -10.83
CA GLY A 166 30.21 2.21 -9.89
C GLY A 166 29.59 0.87 -10.21
N ARG A 167 30.42 -0.16 -10.10
CA ARG A 167 30.09 -1.57 -10.33
C ARG A 167 29.04 -2.03 -9.32
N GLY A 168 27.76 -1.76 -9.62
CA GLY A 168 26.66 -2.36 -8.86
C GLY A 168 26.67 -3.89 -8.97
N PRO A 169 25.82 -4.59 -8.20
CA PRO A 169 25.77 -6.07 -8.09
C PRO A 169 25.30 -6.81 -9.37
N TRP A 170 25.42 -6.12 -10.51
CA TRP A 170 24.92 -6.46 -11.84
C TRP A 170 26.03 -6.63 -12.87
N GLN A 171 27.29 -6.67 -12.43
CA GLN A 171 28.40 -7.08 -13.27
C GLN A 171 28.39 -8.58 -13.49
#